data_AF-A0A160IR55-F1
#
_entry.id   AF-A0A160IR55-F1
#
_cell.length_a   1.000
_cell.length_b   1.000
_cell.length_c   1.000
_cell.angle_alpha   90.00
_cell.angle_beta   90.00
_cell.angle_gamma   90.00
#
_symmetry.space_group_name_H-M   'P 1'
#
loop_
_entity.id
_entity.type
_entity.pdbx_description
1 polymer ?
#
loop_
_entity_poly.entity_id
_entity_poly.type
_entity_poly.pdbx_seq_one_letter_code
_entity_poly.pdbx_strand_id
1 'polypeptide(L)'
;MSTISVLMVEPSKRPSIISIENDLSTFENIVNGPLDMQPFFRSPYKIVCNVDNGYELTYGKRKPKESFFIVKHDGDFRSIDRTEAEEVRDHLKEKMKKWK
;
A
#
# COMPACT_ATOMS: atom_id res chain seq x y z
N MET A 1 14.84 -14.57 6.88
CA MET A 1 13.74 -13.86 6.20
C MET A 1 14.28 -12.50 5.75
N SER A 2 13.86 -12.01 4.58
CA SER A 2 14.34 -10.72 4.05
C SER A 2 13.40 -9.60 4.50
N THR A 3 13.94 -8.45 4.89
CA THR A 3 13.14 -7.26 5.17
C THR A 3 12.98 -6.42 3.92
N ILE A 4 11.80 -5.84 3.72
CA ILE A 4 11.50 -4.95 2.60
C ILE A 4 10.97 -3.60 3.07
N SER A 5 11.29 -2.57 2.30
CA SER A 5 10.77 -1.22 2.52
C SER A 5 9.47 -1.03 1.74
N VAL A 6 8.40 -0.66 2.43
CA VAL A 6 7.07 -0.44 1.85
C VAL A 6 6.55 0.94 2.24
N LEU A 7 5.67 1.51 1.42
CA LEU A 7 4.97 2.75 1.78
C LEU A 7 3.68 2.40 2.52
N MET A 8 3.64 2.64 3.82
CA MET A 8 2.43 2.45 4.64
C MET A 8 1.53 3.68 4.57
N VAL A 9 0.23 3.44 4.42
CA VAL A 9 -0.80 4.47 4.40
C VAL A 9 -1.82 4.17 5.49
N GLU A 10 -1.88 5.05 6.49
CA GLU A 10 -2.84 4.95 7.59
C GLU A 10 -3.91 6.06 7.45
N PRO A 11 -5.18 5.80 7.80
CA PRO A 11 -6.27 6.79 7.68
C PRO A 11 -6.03 8.11 8.43
N SER A 12 -5.23 8.06 9.49
CA SER A 12 -4.99 9.18 10.42
C SER A 12 -3.56 9.71 10.39
N LYS A 13 -2.66 9.13 9.57
CA LYS A 13 -1.26 9.54 9.49
C LYS A 13 -0.85 9.87 8.07
N ARG A 14 0.29 10.55 7.93
CA ARG A 14 0.89 10.78 6.61
C ARG A 14 1.51 9.47 6.13
N PRO A 15 1.47 9.17 4.81
CA PRO A 15 2.17 8.03 4.25
C PRO A 15 3.65 8.06 4.62
N SER A 16 4.16 6.94 5.13
CA SER A 16 5.54 6.81 5.57
C SER A 16 6.15 5.50 5.09
N ILE A 17 7.44 5.53 4.78
CA ILE A 17 8.20 4.34 4.44
C ILE A 17 8.49 3.59 5.74
N ILE A 18 8.15 2.32 5.78
CA ILE A 18 8.47 1.43 6.91
C ILE A 18 9.21 0.20 6.37
N SER A 19 9.97 -0.46 7.24
CA SER A 19 10.56 -1.76 6.95
C SER A 19 9.76 -2.85 7.64
N ILE A 20 9.34 -3.85 6.88
CA ILE A 20 8.61 -5.02 7.38
C ILE A 20 9.27 -6.31 6.88
N GLU A 21 8.96 -7.41 7.54
CA GLU A 21 9.38 -8.73 7.06
C GLU A 21 8.63 -9.04 5.75
N ASN A 22 9.37 -9.58 4.77
CA ASN A 22 8.81 -10.00 3.49
C ASN A 22 8.10 -11.36 3.64
N ASP A 23 7.00 -11.35 4.39
CA ASP A 23 6.16 -12.50 4.68
C ASP A 23 4.68 -12.09 4.62
N LEU A 24 3.85 -12.90 3.97
CA LEU A 24 2.42 -12.61 3.79
C LEU A 24 1.69 -12.40 5.11
N SER A 25 2.01 -13.21 6.13
CA SER A 25 1.39 -13.11 7.46
C SER A 25 1.69 -11.76 8.12
N THR A 26 2.88 -11.19 7.89
CA THR A 26 3.21 -9.84 8.38
C THR A 26 2.30 -8.79 7.74
N PHE A 27 2.06 -8.87 6.43
CA PHE A 27 1.14 -7.97 5.76
C PHE A 27 -0.30 -8.15 6.26
N GLU A 28 -0.78 -9.40 6.37
CA GLU A 28 -2.14 -9.73 6.86
C GLU A 28 -2.40 -9.18 8.26
N ASN A 29 -1.42 -9.35 9.16
CA ASN A 29 -1.49 -8.84 10.52
C ASN A 29 -1.59 -7.31 10.56
N ILE A 30 -0.90 -6.59 9.66
CA ILE A 30 -0.92 -5.11 9.67
C ILE A 30 -2.16 -4.55 8.98
N VAL A 31 -2.63 -5.17 7.90
CA VAL A 31 -3.89 -4.76 7.26
C VAL A 31 -5.13 -5.32 7.96
N ASN A 32 -4.94 -6.10 9.03
CA ASN A 32 -5.99 -6.66 9.89
C ASN A 32 -6.96 -7.59 9.14
N GLY A 33 -6.43 -8.44 8.26
CA GLY A 33 -7.25 -9.39 7.51
C GLY A 33 -6.55 -10.01 6.30
N PRO A 34 -7.29 -10.80 5.50
CA PRO A 34 -6.78 -11.40 4.29
C PRO A 34 -6.37 -10.33 3.27
N LEU A 35 -5.27 -10.59 2.54
CA LEU A 35 -4.75 -9.63 1.57
C LEU A 35 -5.50 -9.64 0.25
N ASP A 36 -5.71 -8.45 -0.27
CA ASP A 36 -6.01 -8.19 -1.67
C ASP A 36 -4.92 -7.31 -2.28
N MET A 37 -4.62 -7.57 -3.55
CA MET A 37 -3.57 -6.89 -4.30
C MET A 37 -4.15 -6.21 -5.52
N GLN A 38 -4.18 -4.89 -5.48
CA GLN A 38 -4.78 -4.08 -6.53
C GLN A 38 -3.69 -3.33 -7.32
N PRO A 39 -3.82 -3.19 -8.66
CA PRO A 39 -2.92 -2.36 -9.43
C PRO A 39 -2.91 -0.91 -8.94
N PHE A 40 -1.72 -0.29 -8.86
CA PHE A 40 -1.60 1.11 -8.45
C PHE A 40 -0.60 1.87 -9.32
N PHE A 41 -0.93 3.12 -9.65
CA PHE A 41 -0.06 4.04 -10.38
C PHE A 41 0.47 3.46 -11.72
N ARG A 42 1.72 2.96 -11.74
CA ARG A 42 2.38 2.31 -12.88
C ARG A 42 2.89 0.92 -12.46
N SER A 43 3.05 0.00 -13.40
CA SER A 43 3.75 -1.25 -13.10
C SER A 43 5.19 -0.94 -12.63
N PRO A 44 5.73 -1.61 -11.60
CA PRO A 44 5.19 -2.78 -10.90
C PRO A 44 4.51 -2.46 -9.54
N TYR A 45 4.01 -1.25 -9.33
CA TYR A 45 3.43 -0.85 -8.04
C TYR A 45 2.03 -1.44 -7.82
N LYS A 46 1.80 -1.96 -6.62
CA LYS A 46 0.50 -2.49 -6.19
C LYS A 46 0.11 -1.94 -4.82
N ILE A 47 -1.19 -1.76 -4.63
CA ILE A 47 -1.79 -1.60 -3.30
C ILE A 47 -1.94 -3.00 -2.71
N VAL A 48 -1.48 -3.18 -1.48
CA VAL A 48 -1.76 -4.35 -0.65
C VAL A 48 -2.64 -3.89 0.50
N CYS A 49 -3.86 -4.41 0.58
CA CYS A 49 -4.84 -4.01 1.58
C CYS A 49 -5.65 -5.21 2.05
N ASN A 50 -6.50 -5.02 3.05
CA ASN A 50 -7.54 -6.00 3.37
C ASN A 50 -8.51 -6.15 2.18
N VAL A 51 -8.92 -7.39 1.86
CA VAL A 51 -9.94 -7.71 0.86
C VAL A 51 -11.21 -6.86 1.03
N ASP A 52 -11.65 -6.64 2.27
CA ASP A 52 -12.86 -5.86 2.55
C ASP A 52 -12.73 -4.38 2.15
N ASN A 53 -11.50 -3.86 2.04
CA ASN A 53 -11.21 -2.46 1.67
C ASN A 53 -10.74 -2.27 0.22
N GLY A 54 -10.35 -3.33 -0.49
CA GLY A 54 -9.73 -3.22 -1.82
C GLY A 54 -10.61 -2.51 -2.85
N TYR A 55 -11.91 -2.76 -2.83
CA TYR A 55 -12.88 -2.10 -3.70
C TYR A 55 -12.98 -0.59 -3.44
N GLU A 56 -13.03 -0.18 -2.17
CA GLU A 56 -13.20 1.23 -1.77
C GLU A 56 -11.99 2.09 -2.15
N LEU A 57 -10.78 1.51 -2.04
CA LEU A 57 -9.53 2.16 -2.41
C LEU A 57 -9.37 2.34 -3.93
N THR A 58 -9.81 1.34 -4.70
CA THR A 58 -9.58 1.30 -6.15
C THR A 58 -10.70 2.00 -6.93
N TYR A 59 -11.96 1.70 -6.58
CA TYR A 59 -13.14 2.12 -7.34
C TYR A 59 -14.02 3.09 -6.55
N GLY A 60 -14.27 2.81 -5.27
CA GLY A 60 -15.13 3.63 -4.41
C GLY A 60 -14.57 5.04 -4.13
N LYS A 61 -13.26 5.23 -4.29
CA LYS A 61 -12.52 6.47 -3.96
C LYS A 61 -12.90 7.02 -2.59
N ARG A 62 -13.14 6.14 -1.62
CA ARG A 62 -13.43 6.53 -0.24
C ARG A 62 -12.17 6.60 0.57
N LYS A 63 -12.22 7.37 1.66
CA LYS A 63 -11.14 7.37 2.64
C LYS A 63 -10.97 5.93 3.17
N PRO A 64 -9.74 5.38 3.19
CA PRO A 64 -9.47 4.08 3.79
C PRO A 64 -9.96 4.06 5.24
N LYS A 65 -10.61 2.96 5.62
CA LYS A 65 -10.95 2.68 7.03
C LYS A 65 -9.79 2.01 7.76
N GLU A 66 -9.03 1.16 7.06
CA GLU A 66 -7.87 0.46 7.60
C GLU A 66 -6.58 0.86 6.88
N SER A 67 -5.46 0.43 7.44
CA SER A 67 -4.15 0.63 6.86
C SER A 67 -3.98 -0.19 5.58
N PHE A 68 -3.22 0.35 4.63
CA PHE A 68 -2.80 -0.38 3.46
C PHE A 68 -1.37 -0.02 3.08
N PHE A 69 -0.77 -0.82 2.21
CA PHE A 69 0.59 -0.62 1.72
C PHE A 69 0.61 -0.35 0.24
N ILE A 70 1.66 0.35 -0.19
CA ILE A 70 2.10 0.35 -1.58
C ILE A 70 3.47 -0.30 -1.63
N VAL A 71 3.60 -1.30 -2.52
CA VAL A 71 4.80 -2.13 -2.68
C VAL A 71 5.06 -2.37 -4.17
N LYS A 72 6.32 -2.65 -4.55
CA LYS A 72 6.64 -3.19 -5.87
C LYS A 72 6.38 -4.69 -5.88
N HIS A 73 5.66 -5.18 -6.87
CA HIS A 73 5.36 -6.59 -7.03
C HIS A 73 5.59 -7.05 -8.47
N ASP A 74 6.67 -7.81 -8.67
CA ASP A 74 7.08 -8.39 -9.95
C ASP A 74 7.52 -9.84 -9.71
N GLY A 75 6.54 -10.74 -9.68
CA GLY A 75 6.68 -12.11 -9.15
C GLY A 75 6.63 -12.18 -7.62
N ASP A 76 7.49 -11.39 -6.96
CA ASP A 76 7.62 -11.29 -5.51
C ASP A 76 7.52 -9.83 -5.03
N PHE A 77 7.28 -9.64 -3.73
CA PHE A 77 7.36 -8.31 -3.11
C PHE A 77 8.81 -7.81 -3.06
N ARG A 78 9.00 -6.57 -3.50
CA ARG A 78 10.30 -5.90 -3.51
C ARG A 78 10.24 -4.57 -2.77
N SER A 79 11.37 -4.22 -2.15
CA SER A 79 11.56 -2.92 -1.50
C SER A 79 11.36 -1.76 -2.47
N ILE A 80 10.62 -0.76 -2.03
CA ILE A 80 10.56 0.56 -2.64
C ILE A 80 11.74 1.39 -2.13
N ASP A 81 12.49 2.02 -3.03
CA ASP A 81 13.52 2.98 -2.66
C ASP A 81 12.94 4.36 -2.31
N ARG A 82 13.79 5.28 -1.85
CA ARG A 82 13.33 6.60 -1.41
C ARG A 82 12.75 7.44 -2.56
N THR A 83 13.36 7.38 -3.74
CA THR A 83 12.93 8.17 -4.91
C THR A 83 11.60 7.65 -5.43
N GLU A 84 11.48 6.34 -5.56
CA GLU A 84 10.24 5.67 -5.94
C GLU A 84 9.11 5.95 -4.94
N ALA A 85 9.42 5.90 -3.63
CA ALA A 85 8.44 6.18 -2.59
C ALA A 85 7.95 7.64 -2.64
N GLU A 86 8.81 8.59 -3.00
CA GLU A 86 8.43 9.99 -3.20
C GLU A 86 7.48 10.16 -4.38
N GLU A 87 7.78 9.55 -5.54
CA GLU A 87 6.89 9.57 -6.71
C GLU A 87 5.52 8.94 -6.40
N VAL A 88 5.53 7.75 -5.78
CA VAL A 88 4.32 7.04 -5.36
C VAL A 88 3.51 7.88 -4.37
N ARG A 89 4.19 8.53 -3.41
CA ARG A 89 3.55 9.38 -2.42
C ARG A 89 2.92 10.62 -3.05
N ASP A 90 3.55 11.23 -4.05
CA ASP A 90 2.97 12.37 -4.75
C ASP A 90 1.73 11.98 -5.56
N HIS A 91 1.78 10.85 -6.27
CA HIS A 91 0.58 10.32 -6.92
C HIS A 91 -0.52 9.95 -5.92
N LEU A 92 -0.15 9.36 -4.79
CA LEU A 92 -1.08 9.03 -3.72
C LEU A 92 -1.74 10.29 -3.16
N LYS A 93 -1.01 11.39 -2.93
CA LYS A 93 -1.60 12.67 -2.47
C LYS A 93 -2.71 13.15 -3.40
N GLU A 94 -2.56 13.00 -4.71
CA GLU A 94 -3.61 13.37 -5.67
C GLU A 94 -4.85 12.50 -5.53
N LYS A 95 -4.69 11.20 -5.28
CA LYS A 95 -5.83 10.30 -4.97
C LYS A 95 -6.46 10.64 -3.62
N MET A 96 -5.66 10.91 -2.58
CA MET A 96 -6.15 11.28 -1.24
C MET A 96 -7.02 12.54 -1.26
N LYS A 97 -6.71 13.52 -2.13
CA LYS A 97 -7.57 14.71 -2.34
C LYS A 97 -8.97 14.37 -2.85
N LYS A 98 -9.15 13.22 -3.50
CA LYS A 98 -10.43 12.76 -4.05
C LYS A 98 -11.22 11.90 -3.08
N TRP A 99 -10.61 11.49 -1.96
CA TRP A 99 -11.30 10.75 -0.91
C TRP A 99 -12.29 11.65 -0.19
N LYS A 100 -13.55 11.19 -0.14
CA LYS A 100 -14.65 11.85 0.56
C LYS A 100 -15.08 11.02 1.76
#